data_AF-A0A497JDL6-F1
#
_entry.id   AF-A0A497JDL6-F1
#
_cell.length_a   1.000
_cell.length_b   1.000
_cell.length_c   1.000
_cell.angle_alpha   90.00
_cell.angle_beta   90.00
_cell.angle_gamma   90.00
#
_symmetry.space_group_name_H-M   'P 1'
#
loop_
_entity.id
_entity.type
_entity.pdbx_description
1 polymer ?
#
loop_
_entity_poly.entity_id
_entity_poly.type
_entity_poly.pdbx_seq_one_letter_code
_entity_poly.pdbx_strand_id
1 'polypeptide(L)'
;MDVKIEEVIEKIKNLKGFEKVKFIILYGSAVEGQVKEGSDIDICIYYDGSLEEASEFRLKVLSELFDDLYDVQIFQQLPLYVRVEVLKGKVVYCKDRSFLYKVAMETIKDFEEFKYRFYDYIGERGIT
;
A
#
# COMPACT_ATOMS: atom_id res chain seq x y z
N MET A 1 -4.49 17.88 7.20
CA MET A 1 -4.31 16.44 6.93
C MET A 1 -2.98 16.20 6.22
N ASP A 2 -2.65 16.96 5.18
CA ASP A 2 -1.34 16.84 4.49
C ASP A 2 -0.12 17.06 5.40
N VAL A 3 -0.14 18.05 6.31
CA VAL A 3 1.00 18.31 7.24
C VAL A 3 1.32 17.10 8.13
N LYS A 4 0.29 16.39 8.63
CA LYS A 4 0.49 15.19 9.46
C LYS A 4 1.08 14.02 8.66
N ILE A 5 0.68 13.88 7.39
CA ILE A 5 1.20 12.83 6.50
C ILE A 5 2.69 13.08 6.20
N GLU A 6 3.08 14.32 5.94
CA GLU A 6 4.49 14.65 5.69
C GLU A 6 5.38 14.29 6.88
N GLU A 7 4.96 14.60 8.10
CA GLU A 7 5.66 14.20 9.34
C GLU A 7 5.80 12.68 9.46
N VAL A 8 4.74 11.93 9.16
CA VAL A 8 4.74 10.46 9.18
C VAL A 8 5.73 9.89 8.17
N ILE A 9 5.72 10.38 6.93
CA ILE A 9 6.65 9.95 5.90
C ILE A 9 8.09 10.29 6.28
N GLU A 10 8.32 11.43 6.94
CA GLU A 10 9.64 11.81 7.42
C GLU A 10 10.13 10.91 8.55
N LYS A 11 9.27 10.51 9.49
CA LYS A 11 9.61 9.48 10.48
C LYS A 11 10.01 8.17 9.82
N ILE A 12 9.24 7.70 8.83
CA ILE A 12 9.54 6.45 8.10
C ILE A 12 10.89 6.53 7.38
N LYS A 13 11.22 7.67 6.76
CA LYS A 13 12.50 7.89 6.08
C LYS A 13 13.71 7.78 7.01
N ASN A 14 13.55 8.14 8.28
CA ASN A 14 14.61 8.11 9.27
C ASN A 14 14.85 6.71 9.88
N LEU A 15 14.01 5.73 9.56
CA LEU A 15 14.17 4.35 10.05
C LEU A 15 15.29 3.61 9.32
N LYS A 16 16.06 2.83 10.08
CA LYS A 16 17.05 1.91 9.53
C LYS A 16 16.37 0.85 8.65
N GLY A 17 16.80 0.74 7.39
CA GLY A 17 16.18 -0.13 6.38
C GLY A 17 15.42 0.65 5.31
N PHE A 18 15.18 1.95 5.51
CA PHE A 18 14.44 2.77 4.54
C PHE A 18 15.08 2.79 3.14
N GLU A 19 16.39 2.57 3.03
CA GLU A 19 17.10 2.50 1.75
C GLU A 19 16.55 1.43 0.78
N LYS A 20 15.91 0.38 1.33
CA LYS A 20 15.23 -0.70 0.62
C LYS A 20 13.78 -0.35 0.23
N VAL A 21 13.20 0.72 0.75
CA VAL A 21 11.85 1.16 0.36
C VAL A 21 11.87 1.71 -1.06
N LYS A 22 11.01 1.16 -1.94
CA LYS A 22 10.90 1.58 -3.34
C LYS A 22 9.80 2.60 -3.55
N PHE A 23 8.66 2.44 -2.88
CA PHE A 23 7.56 3.40 -2.90
C PHE A 23 6.68 3.25 -1.67
N ILE A 24 5.95 4.33 -1.36
CA ILE A 24 4.89 4.36 -0.35
C ILE A 24 3.65 4.97 -1.01
N ILE A 25 2.52 4.28 -0.84
CA ILE A 25 1.22 4.70 -1.36
C ILE A 25 0.24 4.77 -0.21
N LEU A 26 -0.46 5.89 -0.11
CA LEU A 26 -1.64 6.00 0.73
C LEU A 26 -2.84 5.51 -0.07
N TYR A 27 -3.65 4.65 0.52
CA TYR A 27 -4.83 4.08 -0.14
C TYR A 27 -5.99 3.99 0.84
N GLY A 28 -7.07 3.33 0.43
CA GLY A 28 -8.26 3.17 1.26
C GLY A 28 -9.20 4.38 1.25
N SER A 29 -10.24 4.28 2.09
CA SER A 29 -11.42 5.17 2.06
C SER A 29 -11.10 6.66 2.26
N ALA A 30 -9.96 6.98 2.90
CA ALA A 30 -9.51 8.36 3.09
C ALA A 30 -9.04 9.04 1.78
N VAL A 31 -8.68 8.27 0.75
CA VAL A 31 -8.16 8.79 -0.53
C VAL A 31 -9.28 9.10 -1.53
N GLU A 32 -10.46 8.48 -1.41
CA GLU A 32 -11.61 8.66 -2.33
C GLU A 32 -12.52 9.86 -2.00
N GLY A 33 -12.05 10.83 -1.20
CA GLY A 33 -12.81 12.05 -0.92
C GLY A 33 -13.95 11.89 0.09
N GLN A 34 -14.04 10.74 0.76
CA GLN A 34 -14.95 10.48 1.88
C GLN A 34 -14.19 10.46 3.20
N VAL A 35 -13.38 11.49 3.46
CA VAL A 35 -12.76 11.67 4.77
C VAL A 35 -13.86 11.93 5.79
N LYS A 36 -14.29 10.87 6.49
CA LYS A 36 -15.00 11.01 7.76
C LYS A 36 -13.94 11.36 8.81
N GLU A 37 -14.25 12.29 9.71
CA GLU A 37 -13.43 12.52 10.89
C GLU A 37 -13.28 11.19 11.64
N GLY A 38 -12.05 10.63 11.68
CA GLY A 38 -11.74 9.36 12.33
C GLY A 38 -11.47 8.16 11.41
N SER A 39 -11.32 8.33 10.09
CA SER A 39 -10.87 7.24 9.21
C SER A 39 -9.39 6.95 9.36
N ASP A 40 -9.04 5.68 9.57
CA ASP A 40 -7.66 5.18 9.58
C ASP A 40 -6.97 5.49 8.24
N ILE A 41 -5.68 5.86 8.28
CA ILE A 41 -4.87 6.16 7.11
C ILE A 41 -4.09 4.91 6.73
N ASP A 42 -4.47 4.28 5.61
CA ASP A 42 -3.80 3.07 5.12
C ASP A 42 -2.50 3.41 4.37
N ILE A 43 -1.36 3.00 4.92
CA ILE A 43 -0.02 3.20 4.39
C ILE A 43 0.48 1.88 3.81
N CYS A 44 0.63 1.79 2.49
CA CYS A 44 1.24 0.64 1.84
C CYS A 44 2.69 0.93 1.44
N ILE A 45 3.61 0.04 1.80
CA ILE A 45 5.05 0.16 1.56
C ILE A 45 5.52 -0.99 0.66
N TYR A 46 6.24 -0.68 -0.42
CA TYR A 46 7.01 -1.68 -1.15
C TYR A 46 8.44 -1.72 -0.61
N TYR A 47 8.87 -2.90 -0.16
CA TYR A 47 10.18 -3.10 0.47
C TYR A 47 11.04 -4.12 -0.30
N ASP A 48 12.22 -3.70 -0.75
CA ASP A 48 13.15 -4.53 -1.52
C ASP A 48 14.01 -5.41 -0.61
N GLY A 49 13.42 -6.49 -0.13
CA GLY A 49 14.06 -7.47 0.77
C GLY A 49 13.28 -8.78 0.81
N SER A 50 13.70 -9.70 1.68
CA SER A 50 12.95 -10.94 1.92
C SER A 50 11.59 -10.64 2.59
N LEU A 51 10.69 -11.62 2.62
CA LEU A 51 9.40 -11.49 3.30
C LEU A 51 9.58 -11.21 4.81
N GLU A 52 10.59 -11.84 5.41
CA GLU A 52 10.96 -11.63 6.82
C GLU A 52 11.49 -10.20 7.02
N GLU A 53 12.44 -9.75 6.19
CA GLU A 53 12.99 -8.39 6.30
C GLU A 53 11.90 -7.33 6.12
N ALA A 54 10.95 -7.54 5.20
CA ALA A 54 9.83 -6.64 4.97
C ALA A 54 8.88 -6.61 6.18
N SER A 55 8.61 -7.77 6.79
CA SER A 55 7.79 -7.88 8.00
C SER A 55 8.45 -7.20 9.20
N GLU A 56 9.76 -7.37 9.37
CA GLU A 56 10.55 -6.66 10.39
C GLU A 56 10.53 -5.15 10.18
N PHE A 57 10.64 -4.70 8.92
CA PHE A 57 10.55 -3.28 8.61
C PHE A 57 9.16 -2.72 8.92
N ARG A 58 8.09 -3.45 8.56
CA ARG A 58 6.71 -3.10 8.93
C ARG A 58 6.55 -2.93 10.45
N LEU A 59 7.10 -3.84 11.25
CA LEU A 59 7.04 -3.74 12.71
C LEU A 59 7.78 -2.50 13.24
N LYS A 60 8.92 -2.14 12.65
CA LYS A 60 9.64 -0.91 13.01
C LYS A 60 8.82 0.35 12.72
N VAL A 61 8.17 0.38 11.55
CA VAL A 61 7.30 1.50 11.16
C VAL A 61 6.14 1.63 12.14
N LEU A 62 5.43 0.54 12.43
CA LEU A 62 4.33 0.55 13.41
C LEU A 62 4.81 1.02 14.80
N SER A 63 5.99 0.56 15.23
CA SER A 63 6.58 0.96 16.51
C SER A 63 6.94 2.45 16.55
N GLU A 64 7.33 3.07 15.43
CA GLU A 64 7.70 4.49 15.38
C GLU A 64 6.48 5.42 15.27
N LEU A 65 5.41 4.96 14.62
CA LEU A 65 4.23 5.80 14.41
C LEU A 65 3.37 5.95 15.67
N PHE A 66 3.43 4.99 16.62
CA PHE A 66 2.81 4.99 17.97
C PHE A 66 1.31 5.36 18.06
N ASP A 67 0.66 5.69 16.95
CA ASP A 67 -0.69 6.23 16.85
C ASP A 67 -1.55 5.19 16.11
N ASP A 68 -2.64 4.76 16.73
CA ASP A 68 -3.55 3.71 16.22
C ASP A 68 -4.26 4.15 14.92
N LEU A 69 -4.07 5.39 14.48
CA LEU A 69 -4.63 5.97 13.26
C LEU A 69 -4.01 5.46 11.95
N TYR A 70 -2.91 4.71 11.98
CA TYR A 70 -2.20 4.27 10.76
C TYR A 70 -2.18 2.75 10.64
N ASP A 71 -2.81 2.21 9.59
CA ASP A 71 -2.59 0.82 9.21
C ASP A 71 -1.44 0.73 8.19
N VAL A 72 -0.39 0.00 8.56
CA VAL A 72 0.82 -0.14 7.73
C VAL A 72 0.84 -1.53 7.13
N GLN A 73 0.95 -1.61 5.81
CA GLN A 73 0.93 -2.85 5.04
C GLN A 73 2.15 -2.94 4.11
N ILE A 74 2.63 -4.16 3.87
CA ILE A 74 3.66 -4.44 2.86
C ILE A 74 3.00 -4.85 1.56
N PHE A 75 3.29 -4.13 0.47
CA PHE A 75 2.67 -4.34 -0.84
C PHE A 75 2.75 -5.79 -1.30
N GLN A 76 3.92 -6.41 -1.17
CA GLN A 76 4.14 -7.78 -1.62
C GLN A 76 3.41 -8.85 -0.78
N GLN A 77 2.93 -8.50 0.41
CA GLN A 77 2.22 -9.41 1.32
C GLN A 77 0.69 -9.30 1.19
N LEU A 78 0.20 -8.30 0.46
CA LEU A 78 -1.23 -8.10 0.26
C LEU A 78 -1.81 -9.07 -0.80
N PRO A 79 -3.07 -9.49 -0.64
CA PRO A 79 -3.79 -10.19 -1.69
C PRO A 79 -3.82 -9.39 -3.00
N LEU A 80 -3.80 -10.09 -4.14
CA LEU A 80 -3.69 -9.47 -5.46
C LEU A 80 -4.75 -8.39 -5.73
N TYR A 81 -6.01 -8.62 -5.34
CA TYR A 81 -7.08 -7.62 -5.44
C TYR A 81 -6.76 -6.34 -4.66
N VAL A 82 -6.28 -6.47 -3.41
CA VAL A 82 -5.93 -5.33 -2.57
C VAL A 82 -4.73 -4.58 -3.14
N ARG A 83 -3.75 -5.27 -3.74
CA ARG A 83 -2.63 -4.62 -4.45
C ARG A 83 -3.11 -3.72 -5.59
N VAL A 84 -4.15 -4.11 -6.32
CA VAL A 84 -4.77 -3.27 -7.36
C VAL A 84 -5.41 -2.03 -6.74
N GLU A 85 -6.13 -2.16 -5.63
CA GLU A 85 -6.70 -1.00 -4.92
C GLU A 85 -5.62 -0.05 -4.39
N VAL A 86 -4.51 -0.58 -3.87
CA VAL A 86 -3.36 0.23 -3.45
C VAL A 86 -2.83 1.06 -4.62
N LEU A 87 -2.70 0.49 -5.82
CA LEU A 87 -2.16 1.19 -6.98
C LEU A 87 -3.05 2.35 -7.48
N LYS A 88 -4.33 2.40 -7.09
CA LYS A 88 -5.23 3.54 -7.33
C LYS A 88 -5.01 4.69 -6.35
N GLY A 89 -4.25 4.45 -5.27
CA GLY A 89 -4.00 5.41 -4.20
C GLY A 89 -3.05 6.55 -4.55
N LYS A 90 -2.77 7.40 -3.55
CA LYS A 90 -1.86 8.55 -3.65
C LYS A 90 -0.43 8.12 -3.35
N VAL A 91 0.44 8.17 -4.37
CA VAL A 91 1.88 7.96 -4.19
C VAL A 91 2.48 9.12 -3.39
N VAL A 92 3.00 8.83 -2.20
CA VAL A 92 3.62 9.83 -1.30
C VAL A 92 5.14 9.73 -1.24
N TYR A 93 5.70 8.60 -1.66
CA TYR A 93 7.12 8.43 -1.87
C TYR A 93 7.37 7.45 -3.01
N CYS A 94 8.37 7.73 -3.85
CA CYS A 94 8.77 6.82 -4.93
C CYS A 94 10.25 7.06 -5.28
N LYS A 95 11.07 6.03 -5.13
CA LYS A 95 12.51 6.06 -5.42
C LYS A 95 12.79 6.02 -6.93
N ASP A 96 12.02 5.23 -7.67
CA ASP A 96 12.09 5.10 -9.12
C ASP A 96 10.69 4.89 -9.70
N ARG A 97 10.22 5.87 -10.50
CA ARG A 97 8.90 5.80 -11.14
C ARG A 97 8.80 4.69 -12.17
N SER A 98 9.89 4.36 -12.86
CA SER A 98 9.89 3.29 -13.87
C SER A 98 9.65 1.93 -13.21
N PHE A 99 10.26 1.72 -12.04
CA PHE A 99 10.01 0.54 -11.21
C PHE A 99 8.55 0.47 -10.76
N LEU A 100 7.98 1.57 -10.26
CA LEU A 100 6.57 1.60 -9.87
C LEU A 100 5.64 1.26 -11.04
N TYR A 101 5.87 1.82 -12.23
CA TYR A 101 5.06 1.49 -13.41
C TYR A 101 5.18 0.03 -13.83
N LYS A 102 6.37 -0.55 -13.73
CA LYS A 102 6.58 -1.98 -13.98
C LYS A 102 5.75 -2.84 -13.02
N VAL A 103 5.85 -2.58 -11.72
CA VAL A 103 5.09 -3.30 -10.68
C VAL A 103 3.58 -3.12 -10.89
N ALA A 104 3.13 -1.92 -11.26
CA ALA A 104 1.73 -1.66 -11.53
C ALA A 104 1.22 -2.47 -12.73
N MET A 105 1.97 -2.47 -13.84
CA MET A 105 1.62 -3.21 -15.04
C MET A 105 1.56 -4.73 -14.78
N GLU A 106 2.55 -5.28 -14.08
CA GLU A 106 2.59 -6.69 -13.69
C GLU A 106 1.39 -7.05 -12.79
N THR A 107 1.11 -6.23 -11.77
CA THR A 107 -0.01 -6.45 -10.84
C THR A 107 -1.37 -6.41 -11.55
N ILE A 108 -1.59 -5.43 -12.44
CA ILE A 108 -2.84 -5.32 -13.19
C ILE A 108 -3.02 -6.51 -14.12
N LYS A 109 -1.95 -6.91 -14.82
CA LYS A 109 -1.98 -8.08 -15.70
C LYS A 109 -2.33 -9.36 -14.92
N ASP A 110 -1.63 -9.62 -13.82
CA ASP A 110 -1.90 -10.77 -12.95
C ASP A 110 -3.36 -10.76 -12.45
N PHE A 111 -3.86 -9.58 -12.09
CA PHE A 111 -5.23 -9.44 -11.62
C PHE A 111 -6.24 -9.73 -12.73
N GLU A 112 -6.08 -9.20 -13.94
CA GLU A 112 -7.01 -9.49 -15.05
C GLU A 112 -7.05 -10.98 -15.40
N GLU A 113 -5.92 -11.70 -15.32
CA GLU A 113 -5.87 -13.16 -15.49
C GLU A 113 -6.60 -13.93 -14.35
N PHE A 114 -6.65 -13.37 -13.14
CA PHE A 114 -7.32 -13.95 -11.98
C PHE A 114 -8.79 -13.52 -11.82
N LYS A 115 -9.14 -12.34 -12.30
CA LYS A 115 -10.38 -11.59 -12.04
C LYS A 115 -11.64 -12.40 -12.31
N TYR A 116 -11.66 -13.15 -13.42
CA TYR A 116 -12.82 -13.97 -13.76
C TYR A 116 -13.13 -15.03 -12.69
N ARG A 117 -12.09 -15.72 -12.19
CA ARG A 117 -12.24 -16.72 -11.13
C ARG A 117 -12.61 -16.08 -9.79
N PHE A 118 -12.07 -14.90 -9.53
CA PHE A 118 -12.40 -14.13 -8.33
C PHE A 118 -13.88 -13.73 -8.30
N TYR A 119 -14.40 -13.13 -9.37
CA TYR A 119 -15.80 -12.69 -9.45
C TYR A 119 -16.81 -13.82 -9.45
N ASP A 120 -16.45 -14.98 -10.02
CA ASP A 120 -17.24 -16.20 -9.89
C ASP A 120 -17.33 -16.64 -8.42
N TYR A 121 -16.21 -16.63 -7.69
CA TYR A 121 -16.13 -17.04 -6.30
C TYR A 121 -16.93 -16.13 -5.36
N ILE A 122 -16.90 -14.81 -5.56
CA ILE A 122 -17.61 -13.85 -4.70
C ILE A 122 -19.07 -13.62 -5.13
N GLY A 123 -19.55 -14.30 -6.18
CA GLY A 123 -20.93 -14.19 -6.64
C GLY A 123 -21.29 -12.85 -7.31
N GLU A 124 -20.29 -12.06 -7.71
CA GLU A 124 -20.50 -10.77 -8.39
C GLU A 124 -20.83 -10.92 -9.89
N ARG A 125 -20.99 -12.15 -10.38
CA ARG A 125 -21.59 -12.39 -11.69
C ARG A 125 -23.10 -12.11 -11.64
N GLY A 126 -23.45 -10.84 -11.77
CA GLY A 126 -24.75 -10.43 -12.30
C GLY A 126 -24.85 -10.84 -13.77
N ILE A 127 -25.79 -11.73 -14.07
CA ILE A 127 -26.45 -11.98 -15.37
C ILE A 127 -25.93 -11.08 -16.51
N THR A 128 -25.17 -11.64 -17.45
CA THR A 128 -25.16 -11.17 -18.86
C THR A 128 -24.88 -12.35 -19.76
#